data_AF-A0A1V4CUV1-F1
#
_entry.id   AF-A0A1V4CUV1-F1
#
_cell.length_a   1.000
_cell.length_b   1.000
_cell.length_c   1.000
_cell.angle_alpha   90.00
_cell.angle_beta   90.00
_cell.angle_gamma   90.00
#
_symmetry.space_group_name_H-M   'P 1'
#
loop_
_entity.id
_entity.type
_entity.pdbx_description
1 polymer ?
#
loop_
_entity_poly.entity_id
_entity_poly.type
_entity_poly.pdbx_seq_one_letter_code
_entity_poly.pdbx_strand_id
1 'polypeptide(L)'
;MSFDEQWASFRTQAAERQATRMQINAFHDGGATAPKEKLKVTPKVLREMADKTDDTRRSFAEADNQAMKETGQVKDGLKGFDCAAAFDTFEERWRDQMRYVHGLLEHGVAGSLRNAAAEFQIGNKKTADKFRDIDGNKRVAR
;
A
#
# COMPACT_ATOMS: atom_id res chain seq x y z
N MET A 1 -16.63 9.03 -19.49
CA MET A 1 -15.78 8.98 -18.28
C MET A 1 -14.63 8.04 -18.56
N SER A 2 -13.39 8.54 -18.47
CA SER A 2 -12.19 7.71 -18.65
C SER A 2 -11.83 6.97 -17.36
N PHE A 3 -10.97 5.97 -17.48
CA PHE A 3 -10.38 5.28 -16.33
C PHE A 3 -9.64 6.25 -15.40
N ASP A 4 -8.92 7.22 -15.97
CA ASP A 4 -8.18 8.24 -15.21
C ASP A 4 -9.09 9.11 -14.34
N GLU A 5 -10.28 9.47 -14.83
CA GLU A 5 -11.26 10.25 -14.05
C GLU A 5 -11.80 9.45 -12.86
N GLN A 6 -12.14 8.19 -13.07
CA GLN A 6 -12.61 7.31 -11.99
C GLN A 6 -11.50 7.09 -10.96
N TRP A 7 -10.26 6.93 -11.41
CA TRP A 7 -9.11 6.72 -10.55
C TRP A 7 -8.70 7.96 -9.75
N ALA A 8 -8.80 9.16 -10.35
CA ALA A 8 -8.64 10.41 -9.63
C ALA A 8 -9.65 10.51 -8.48
N SER A 9 -10.91 10.11 -8.71
CA SER A 9 -11.95 10.13 -7.67
C SER A 9 -11.66 9.18 -6.50
N PHE A 10 -11.12 7.99 -6.77
CA PHE A 10 -10.74 7.03 -5.73
C PHE A 10 -9.56 7.51 -4.89
N ARG A 11 -8.56 8.16 -5.52
CA ARG A 11 -7.42 8.75 -4.79
C ARG A 11 -7.87 9.89 -3.88
N THR A 12 -8.77 10.75 -4.36
CA THR A 12 -9.34 11.84 -3.55
C THR A 12 -10.12 11.31 -2.35
N GLN A 13 -11.01 10.33 -2.55
CA GLN A 13 -11.75 9.70 -1.45
C GLN A 13 -10.83 9.00 -0.44
N ALA A 14 -9.75 8.37 -0.89
CA ALA A 14 -8.78 7.74 0.00
C ALA A 14 -8.04 8.78 0.87
N ALA A 15 -7.61 9.88 0.27
CA ALA A 15 -6.96 10.99 0.97
C ALA A 15 -7.91 11.65 2.00
N GLU A 16 -9.19 11.86 1.65
CA GLU A 16 -10.20 12.38 2.57
C GLU A 16 -10.42 11.45 3.78
N ARG A 17 -10.54 10.14 3.55
CA ARG A 17 -10.68 9.16 4.64
C ARG A 17 -9.45 9.11 5.56
N GLN A 18 -8.26 9.33 5.00
CA GLN A 18 -7.02 9.40 5.78
C GLN A 18 -6.97 10.67 6.65
N ALA A 19 -7.40 11.82 6.11
CA ALA A 19 -7.50 13.07 6.85
C ALA A 19 -8.48 12.96 8.03
N THR A 20 -9.65 12.34 7.82
CA THR A 20 -10.67 12.18 8.87
C THR A 20 -10.24 11.21 9.98
N ARG A 21 -9.44 10.17 9.66
CA ARG A 21 -8.93 9.21 10.66
C ARG A 21 -7.92 9.81 11.63
N MET A 22 -7.22 10.88 11.25
CA MET A 22 -6.23 11.53 12.12
C MET A 22 -6.86 12.38 13.23
N GLN A 23 -8.15 12.66 13.19
CA GLN A 23 -8.83 13.55 14.15
C GLN A 23 -9.26 12.86 15.46
N ILE A 24 -9.11 11.54 15.60
CA ILE A 24 -9.62 10.79 16.76
C ILE A 24 -8.80 11.01 18.06
N ASN A 25 -7.59 11.56 17.99
CA ASN A 25 -6.76 11.79 19.19
C ASN A 25 -6.99 13.15 19.89
N ALA A 26 -7.98 13.95 19.48
CA ALA A 26 -8.15 15.32 19.96
C ALA A 26 -9.21 15.53 21.07
N PHE A 27 -9.90 14.49 21.57
CA PHE A 27 -10.94 14.66 22.59
C PHE A 27 -10.97 13.56 23.66
N HIS A 28 -10.34 13.80 24.82
CA HIS A 28 -11.03 13.88 26.13
C HIS A 28 -10.00 14.03 27.25
N ASP A 29 -10.07 15.17 27.92
CA ASP A 29 -9.48 15.40 29.23
C ASP A 29 -10.51 14.92 30.26
N GLY A 30 -10.22 13.81 30.96
CA GLY A 30 -10.99 13.37 32.12
C GLY A 30 -11.61 11.95 32.07
N GLY A 31 -11.10 11.07 32.93
CA GLY A 31 -11.90 10.02 33.59
C GLY A 31 -11.86 8.60 33.00
N ALA A 32 -11.47 7.65 33.87
CA ALA A 32 -11.53 6.18 33.75
C ALA A 32 -10.52 5.48 32.82
N THR A 33 -9.58 4.77 33.46
CA THR A 33 -8.68 3.79 32.83
C THR A 33 -9.47 2.60 32.30
N ALA A 34 -9.90 2.68 31.04
CA ALA A 34 -10.27 1.51 30.26
C ALA A 34 -9.05 0.58 30.08
N PRO A 35 -9.25 -0.75 29.98
CA PRO A 35 -8.16 -1.68 29.70
C PRO A 35 -7.52 -1.26 28.37
N LYS A 36 -6.22 -1.01 28.38
CA LYS A 36 -5.46 -0.59 27.21
C LYS A 36 -5.39 -1.78 26.23
N GLU A 37 -6.42 -1.97 25.40
CA GLU A 37 -6.28 -2.76 24.19
C GLU A 37 -5.11 -2.18 23.41
N LYS A 38 -4.04 -2.96 23.30
CA LYS A 38 -2.86 -2.54 22.54
C LYS A 38 -3.28 -2.36 21.09
N LEU A 39 -2.80 -1.29 20.46
CA LEU A 39 -2.98 -1.05 19.03
C LEU A 39 -2.55 -2.33 18.27
N LYS A 40 -3.47 -2.98 17.57
CA LYS A 40 -3.19 -4.24 16.85
C LYS A 40 -2.24 -4.06 15.67
N VAL A 41 -2.07 -2.82 15.21
CA VAL A 41 -1.18 -2.45 14.11
C VAL A 41 0.15 -1.98 14.69
N THR A 42 1.21 -2.75 14.43
CA THR A 42 2.59 -2.39 14.80
C THR A 42 3.44 -2.19 13.54
N PRO A 43 4.59 -1.49 13.62
CA PRO A 43 5.53 -1.39 12.50
C PRO A 43 5.91 -2.76 11.91
N LYS A 44 5.98 -3.79 12.74
CA LYS A 44 6.26 -5.17 12.32
C LYS A 44 5.14 -5.71 11.43
N VAL A 45 3.88 -5.61 11.89
CA VAL A 45 2.71 -6.05 11.12
C VAL A 45 2.61 -5.33 9.77
N LEU A 46 2.88 -4.02 9.75
CA LEU A 46 2.86 -3.25 8.49
C LEU A 46 3.94 -3.71 7.50
N ARG A 47 5.15 -4.01 7.98
CA ARG A 47 6.22 -4.58 7.14
C ARG A 47 5.86 -5.96 6.62
N GLU A 48 5.34 -6.85 7.47
CA GLU A 48 4.90 -8.19 7.05
C GLU A 48 3.81 -8.12 5.97
N MET A 49 2.89 -7.16 6.07
CA MET A 49 1.87 -6.95 5.02
C MET A 49 2.45 -6.36 3.74
N ALA A 50 3.48 -5.50 3.83
CA ALA A 50 4.20 -5.03 2.66
C ALA A 50 4.91 -6.19 1.93
N ASP A 51 5.53 -7.10 2.68
CA ASP A 51 6.23 -8.25 2.11
C ASP A 51 5.26 -9.23 1.43
N LYS A 52 4.10 -9.49 2.04
CA LYS A 52 3.01 -10.27 1.40
C LYS A 52 2.50 -9.62 0.11
N THR A 53 2.49 -8.29 0.06
CA THR A 53 2.12 -7.55 -1.15
C THR A 53 3.16 -7.75 -2.24
N ASP A 54 4.45 -7.77 -1.89
CA ASP A 54 5.52 -8.08 -2.84
C ASP A 54 5.49 -9.52 -3.34
N ASP A 55 5.15 -10.49 -2.48
CA ASP A 55 4.93 -11.88 -2.90
C ASP A 55 3.77 -11.97 -3.89
N THR A 56 2.65 -11.31 -3.59
CA THR A 56 1.50 -11.23 -4.51
C THR A 56 1.88 -10.60 -5.84
N ARG A 57 2.66 -9.52 -5.81
CA ARG A 57 3.17 -8.84 -7.02
C ARG A 57 4.04 -9.78 -7.86
N ARG A 58 4.88 -10.61 -7.24
CA ARG A 58 5.72 -11.59 -7.95
C ARG A 58 4.87 -12.67 -8.61
N SER A 59 3.92 -13.25 -7.91
CA SER A 59 3.00 -14.24 -8.48
C SER A 59 2.19 -13.65 -9.64
N PHE A 60 1.81 -12.38 -9.54
CA PHE A 60 1.13 -11.67 -10.63
C PHE A 60 2.03 -11.51 -11.87
N ALA A 61 3.30 -11.14 -11.70
CA ALA A 61 4.26 -11.08 -12.82
C ALA A 61 4.45 -12.44 -13.49
N GLU A 62 4.53 -13.52 -12.71
CA GLU A 62 4.68 -14.88 -13.24
C GLU A 62 3.48 -15.28 -14.10
N ALA A 63 2.26 -15.03 -13.59
CA ALA A 63 1.02 -15.29 -14.32
C ALA A 63 0.91 -14.42 -15.59
N ASP A 64 1.27 -13.14 -15.51
CA ASP A 64 1.32 -12.22 -16.65
C ASP A 64 2.25 -12.71 -17.76
N ASN A 65 3.50 -13.04 -17.39
CA ASN A 65 4.49 -13.55 -18.33
C ASN A 65 4.01 -14.82 -19.05
N GLN A 66 3.34 -15.72 -18.32
CA GLN A 66 2.80 -16.94 -18.90
C GLN A 66 1.63 -16.63 -19.86
N ALA A 67 0.70 -15.77 -19.46
CA ALA A 67 -0.43 -15.37 -20.30
C ALA A 67 0.04 -14.68 -21.59
N MET A 68 1.03 -13.79 -21.50
CA MET A 68 1.59 -13.09 -22.66
C MET A 68 2.34 -14.04 -23.60
N LYS A 69 3.06 -15.02 -23.05
CA LYS A 69 3.73 -16.06 -23.85
C LYS A 69 2.72 -16.89 -24.65
N GLU A 70 1.66 -17.37 -24.01
CA GLU A 70 0.62 -18.17 -24.68
C GLU A 70 -0.16 -17.33 -25.71
N THR A 71 -0.46 -16.08 -25.38
CA THR A 71 -1.12 -15.14 -26.31
C THR A 71 -0.27 -14.91 -27.57
N GLY A 72 1.04 -14.73 -27.41
CA GLY A 72 1.95 -14.58 -28.54
C GLY A 72 1.97 -15.82 -29.45
N GLN A 73 1.91 -17.03 -28.88
CA GLN A 73 1.82 -18.27 -29.66
C GLN A 73 0.52 -18.35 -30.48
N VAL A 74 -0.60 -17.92 -29.89
CA VAL A 74 -1.89 -17.85 -30.61
C VAL A 74 -1.80 -16.88 -31.77
N LYS A 75 -1.26 -15.68 -31.53
CA LYS A 75 -1.06 -14.66 -32.56
C LYS A 75 -0.17 -15.15 -33.72
N ASP A 76 0.93 -15.83 -33.41
CA ASP A 76 1.79 -16.44 -34.42
C ASP A 76 1.06 -17.50 -35.26
N GLY A 77 0.20 -18.30 -34.62
CA GLY A 77 -0.66 -19.28 -35.31
C GLY A 77 -1.74 -18.65 -36.20
N LEU A 78 -2.12 -17.41 -35.94
CA LEU A 78 -3.10 -16.64 -36.71
C LEU A 78 -2.46 -15.79 -37.81
N LYS A 79 -1.17 -15.99 -38.12
CA LYS A 79 -0.50 -15.23 -39.18
C LYS A 79 -1.20 -15.38 -40.53
N GLY A 80 -1.54 -14.25 -41.14
CA GLY A 80 -2.26 -14.20 -42.42
C GLY A 80 -3.78 -14.09 -42.28
N PHE A 81 -4.31 -14.18 -41.05
CA PHE A 81 -5.70 -13.83 -40.76
C PHE A 81 -5.80 -12.36 -40.34
N ASP A 82 -6.84 -11.66 -40.82
CA ASP A 82 -7.08 -10.25 -40.47
C ASP A 82 -7.24 -10.02 -38.95
N CYS A 83 -7.69 -11.04 -38.21
CA CYS A 83 -7.86 -10.97 -36.77
C CYS A 83 -6.53 -10.94 -35.98
N ALA A 84 -5.39 -11.26 -36.60
CA ALA A 84 -4.09 -11.25 -35.92
C ALA A 84 -3.74 -9.85 -35.36
N ALA A 85 -4.11 -8.78 -36.06
CA ALA A 85 -3.86 -7.41 -35.61
C ALA A 85 -4.64 -7.02 -34.33
N ALA A 86 -5.75 -7.70 -34.04
CA ALA A 86 -6.48 -7.48 -32.79
C ALA A 86 -5.66 -7.93 -31.56
N PHE A 87 -4.78 -8.93 -31.73
CA PHE A 87 -3.90 -9.39 -30.68
C PHE A 87 -2.79 -8.39 -30.36
N ASP A 88 -2.29 -7.62 -31.35
CA ASP A 88 -1.36 -6.51 -31.07
C ASP A 88 -1.98 -5.48 -30.11
N THR A 89 -3.22 -5.09 -30.40
CA THR A 89 -3.96 -4.13 -29.56
C THR A 89 -4.23 -4.70 -28.17
N PHE A 90 -4.56 -5.99 -28.08
CA PHE A 90 -4.74 -6.68 -26.81
C PHE A 90 -3.44 -6.70 -25.99
N GLU A 91 -2.33 -7.15 -26.59
CA GLU A 91 -1.01 -7.25 -25.95
C GLU A 91 -0.53 -5.88 -25.43
N GLU A 92 -0.73 -4.81 -26.21
CA GLU A 92 -0.39 -3.45 -25.81
C GLU A 92 -1.20 -3.01 -24.58
N ARG A 93 -2.53 -3.12 -24.64
CA ARG A 93 -3.41 -2.72 -23.54
C ARG A 93 -3.16 -3.54 -22.30
N TRP A 94 -2.96 -4.85 -22.46
CA TRP A 94 -2.68 -5.76 -21.35
C TRP A 94 -1.39 -5.36 -20.63
N ARG A 95 -0.30 -5.14 -21.37
CA ARG A 95 0.97 -4.66 -20.80
C ARG A 95 0.83 -3.36 -20.02
N ASP A 96 0.04 -2.42 -20.53
CA ASP A 96 -0.17 -1.14 -19.83
C ASP A 96 -0.96 -1.31 -18.53
N GLN A 97 -1.99 -2.15 -18.53
CA GLN A 97 -2.72 -2.51 -17.31
C GLN A 97 -1.84 -3.24 -16.31
N MET A 98 -1.01 -4.18 -16.77
CA MET A 98 -0.11 -4.93 -15.91
C MET A 98 0.99 -4.06 -15.32
N ARG A 99 1.57 -3.13 -16.09
CA ARG A 99 2.51 -2.13 -15.58
C ARG A 99 1.87 -1.29 -14.47
N TYR A 100 0.62 -0.89 -14.65
CA TYR A 100 -0.12 -0.15 -13.64
C TYR A 100 -0.32 -0.98 -12.35
N VAL A 101 -0.78 -2.22 -12.45
CA VAL A 101 -0.96 -3.12 -11.28
C VAL A 101 0.35 -3.33 -10.55
N HIS A 102 1.45 -3.53 -11.29
CA HIS A 102 2.79 -3.63 -10.71
C HIS A 102 3.18 -2.40 -9.90
N GLY A 103 3.03 -1.20 -10.47
CA GLY A 103 3.33 0.06 -9.77
C GLY A 103 2.42 0.30 -8.56
N LEU A 104 1.14 -0.06 -8.65
CA LEU A 104 0.20 0.04 -7.54
C LEU A 104 0.60 -0.84 -6.36
N LEU A 105 0.94 -2.12 -6.62
CA LEU A 105 1.36 -3.05 -5.58
C LEU A 105 2.69 -2.64 -4.96
N GLU A 106 3.66 -2.23 -5.78
CA GLU A 106 5.00 -1.84 -5.32
C GLU A 106 4.99 -0.55 -4.51
N HIS A 107 4.43 0.52 -5.06
CA HIS A 107 4.52 1.85 -4.45
C HIS A 107 3.27 2.21 -3.67
N GLY A 108 2.09 2.00 -4.26
CA GLY A 108 0.81 2.39 -3.68
C GLY A 108 0.47 1.61 -2.41
N VAL A 109 0.82 0.33 -2.36
CA VAL A 109 0.52 -0.55 -1.23
C VAL A 109 1.78 -0.85 -0.42
N ALA A 110 2.75 -1.58 -0.97
CA ALA A 110 3.92 -2.01 -0.20
C ALA A 110 4.77 -0.82 0.27
N GLY A 111 5.04 0.15 -0.61
CA GLY A 111 5.72 1.40 -0.28
C GLY A 111 5.00 2.19 0.82
N SER A 112 3.69 2.42 0.69
CA SER A 112 2.88 3.10 1.70
C SER A 112 2.90 2.40 3.06
N LEU A 113 2.81 1.06 3.09
CA LEU A 113 2.89 0.28 4.32
C LEU A 113 4.25 0.41 5.00
N ARG A 114 5.35 0.39 4.23
CA ARG A 114 6.71 0.60 4.75
C ARG A 114 6.90 2.01 5.30
N ASN A 115 6.39 3.02 4.60
CA ASN A 115 6.44 4.41 5.06
C ASN A 115 5.67 4.58 6.38
N ALA A 116 4.44 4.06 6.46
CA ALA A 116 3.66 4.06 7.70
C ALA A 116 4.39 3.35 8.85
N ALA A 117 5.05 2.21 8.57
CA ALA A 117 5.84 1.49 9.57
C ALA A 117 7.02 2.35 10.09
N ALA A 118 7.71 3.06 9.21
CA ALA A 118 8.80 3.96 9.58
C ALA A 118 8.30 5.13 10.43
N GLU A 119 7.20 5.77 10.04
CA GLU A 119 6.58 6.87 10.79
C GLU A 119 6.14 6.44 12.19
N PHE A 120 5.49 5.28 12.33
CA PHE A 120 5.12 4.74 13.63
C PHE A 120 6.35 4.49 14.51
N GLN A 121 7.43 3.96 13.94
CA GLN A 121 8.66 3.70 14.70
C GLN A 121 9.31 5.01 15.19
N ILE A 122 9.31 6.06 14.36
CA ILE A 122 9.79 7.40 14.75
C ILE A 122 8.91 7.99 15.86
N GLY A 123 7.58 7.92 15.71
CA GLY A 123 6.63 8.41 16.71
C GLY A 123 6.77 7.69 18.06
N ASN A 124 6.96 6.38 18.04
CA ASN A 124 7.18 5.58 19.25
C ASN A 124 8.49 5.95 19.95
N LYS A 125 9.58 6.15 19.20
CA LYS A 125 10.87 6.58 19.76
C LYS A 125 10.78 7.97 20.40
N LYS A 126 10.19 8.94 19.69
CA LYS A 126 9.96 10.30 20.23
C LYS A 126 9.15 10.28 21.52
N THR A 127 8.14 9.43 21.59
CA THR A 127 7.31 9.27 22.79
C THR A 127 8.11 8.64 23.94
N ALA A 128 8.89 7.60 23.66
CA ALA A 128 9.75 6.96 24.66
C ALA A 128 10.81 7.93 25.22
N ASP A 129 11.46 8.72 24.36
CA ASP A 129 12.45 9.71 24.77
C ASP A 129 11.82 10.77 25.70
N LYS A 130 10.62 11.28 25.37
CA LYS A 130 9.88 12.21 26.25
C LYS A 130 9.62 11.63 27.64
N PHE A 131 9.19 10.37 27.73
CA PHE A 131 8.93 9.73 29.02
C PHE A 131 10.22 9.51 29.81
N ARG A 132 11.32 9.14 29.14
CA ARG A 132 12.63 9.00 29.79
C ARG A 132 13.11 10.32 30.38
N ASP A 133 12.94 11.43 29.67
CA ASP A 133 13.36 12.75 30.14
C ASP A 133 12.53 13.22 31.33
N ILE A 134 11.22 12.94 31.36
CA ILE A 134 10.34 13.24 32.50
C ILE A 134 10.75 12.45 33.75
N ASP A 135 11.02 11.15 33.61
CA ASP A 135 11.45 10.30 34.73
C ASP A 135 12.87 10.64 35.21
N GLY A 136 13.75 11.02 34.29
CA GLY A 136 15.08 11.56 34.59
C GLY A 136 14.98 12.84 35.42
N ASN A 137 14.15 13.80 35.00
CA ASN A 137 13.99 15.07 35.69
C ASN A 137 13.35 14.93 37.08
N LYS A 138 12.44 13.96 37.27
CA LYS A 138 11.87 13.62 38.59
C LYS A 138 12.90 13.02 39.56
N ARG A 139 13.97 12.39 39.07
CA ARG A 139 15.02 11.78 39.92
C ARG A 139 16.06 12.77 40.42
N VAL A 140 16.25 13.92 39.76
CA VAL A 140 17.22 14.96 40.16
C VAL A 140 16.64 15.97 41.16
N ALA A 141 15.31 16.02 41.30
CA ALA A 141 14.60 16.95 42.17
C ALA A 141 14.38 16.44 43.61
N ARG A 142 15.21 15.52 44.12
CA ARG A 142 15.14 15.01 45.49
C ARG A 142 16.43 15.27 46.25
#